data_AF-A0A5C3MS87-F1
#
_entry.id   AF-A0A5C3MS87-F1
#
_cell.length_a   1.000
_cell.length_b   1.000
_cell.length_c   1.000
_cell.angle_alpha   90.00
_cell.angle_beta   90.00
_cell.angle_gamma   90.00
#
_symmetry.space_group_name_H-M   'P 1'
#
loop_
_entity.id
_entity.type
_entity.pdbx_description
1 polymer ?
#
loop_
_entity_poly.entity_id
_entity_poly.type
_entity_poly.pdbx_seq_one_letter_code
_entity_poly.pdbx_strand_id
1 'polypeptide(L)'
;MDSTFENFQYDSTSSYGGISVVDDTSSIYSANTQQDQQTGVLDSLASNLSNFTLSESVHTPHHPVQTGIEDDLDAVLDDLKEENQADLPPHACSYCGIHNPASVVKCLVCAKWFCNSRGNTSASHIVNHLVRAKHKEVILHAESPLGETTPECYNCGSKNVFMLGFIPAKSDTVVVLLCRQPCAAISKDISWNASLWAPLIDDRSFLSWLVKPPSEQEQLRSRQISFQQINRLEDLWRENANATLEDLEKPGVDDEPQPVQLKYEDAYQYQNIFGPLVKIEADYDKRLKESQTQTDIVVRWDVGLNQKRIAWFSMPKLESGEVRLAVGDELRLRYAGELHKPWEGVGHVIKIPNNVSDEIALELRKSEGVPTECTHNFAADFVWKSTSFDRMQLAMKTFAVDEKSVSGYIYHKLLGHELEPQSLKTQMPKRFSAPGLPELNHSQMYAVKSVLQKPISLIQGPPGTGKTVTSASIVYHLAKMNPGQVLVCAPSNVAVDQLTEKIHATGLKVVRLTAKSREALDSSISFLTLHQQVANNTTHVELQKLIQLKNEQGELSSNDERKYKTLIRQCEKEILGAADVICCTCVGAGDPRLSKLKFKTVLIDEATQAAEPGKAEPRLVASQ
;
A
#
# COMPACT_ATOMS: atom_id res chain seq x y z
N MET A 1 -35.09 -14.51 -53.99
CA MET A 1 -35.36 -15.49 -52.92
C MET A 1 -34.26 -15.30 -51.93
N ASP A 2 -34.54 -14.45 -50.95
CA ASP A 2 -33.54 -13.76 -50.17
C ASP A 2 -33.74 -14.17 -48.72
N SER A 3 -32.66 -14.54 -48.05
CA SER A 3 -32.63 -14.69 -46.60
C SER A 3 -31.30 -14.12 -46.10
N THR A 4 -31.40 -13.13 -45.24
CA THR A 4 -30.28 -12.33 -44.74
C THR A 4 -29.58 -13.01 -43.57
N PHE A 5 -28.27 -12.76 -43.42
CA PHE A 5 -27.59 -12.96 -42.15
C PHE A 5 -28.18 -12.00 -41.10
N GLU A 6 -28.53 -12.51 -39.93
CA GLU A 6 -28.90 -11.69 -38.78
C GLU A 6 -27.67 -11.35 -37.92
N ASN A 7 -27.66 -10.13 -37.38
CA ASN A 7 -26.58 -9.65 -36.52
C ASN A 7 -26.79 -10.10 -35.07
N PHE A 8 -25.77 -10.67 -34.43
CA PHE A 8 -25.69 -10.69 -32.97
C PHE A 8 -24.98 -9.43 -32.49
N GLN A 9 -25.76 -8.42 -32.10
CA GLN A 9 -25.26 -7.31 -31.29
C GLN A 9 -24.93 -7.81 -29.88
N TYR A 10 -23.78 -7.40 -29.34
CA TYR A 10 -23.47 -7.54 -27.92
C TYR A 10 -23.91 -6.26 -27.19
N ASP A 11 -25.05 -6.31 -26.52
CA ASP A 11 -25.43 -5.24 -25.58
C ASP A 11 -24.43 -5.20 -24.42
N SER A 12 -23.86 -4.02 -24.19
CA SER A 12 -22.77 -3.78 -23.21
C SER A 12 -23.15 -2.66 -22.25
N THR A 13 -24.37 -2.73 -21.71
CA THR A 13 -24.96 -1.79 -20.74
C THR A 13 -24.41 -1.96 -19.32
N SER A 14 -23.09 -1.83 -19.15
CA SER A 14 -22.49 -1.63 -17.83
C SER A 14 -22.64 -0.17 -17.41
N SER A 15 -23.41 0.09 -16.34
CA SER A 15 -23.68 1.46 -15.89
C SER A 15 -22.50 2.05 -15.12
N TYR A 16 -21.61 2.75 -15.83
CA TYR A 16 -20.62 3.63 -15.21
C TYR A 16 -21.23 5.00 -14.92
N GLY A 17 -21.37 5.34 -13.63
CA GLY A 17 -21.75 6.68 -13.20
C GLY A 17 -20.63 7.67 -13.52
N GLY A 18 -20.88 8.61 -14.44
CA GLY A 18 -19.89 9.60 -14.85
C GLY A 18 -19.64 10.66 -13.77
N ILE A 19 -18.40 10.83 -13.37
CA ILE A 19 -17.94 12.05 -12.68
C ILE A 19 -17.55 13.06 -13.77
N SER A 20 -18.22 14.20 -13.79
CA SER A 20 -17.90 15.31 -14.68
C SER A 20 -16.59 15.97 -14.27
N VAL A 21 -15.60 15.95 -15.17
CA VAL A 21 -14.47 16.89 -15.11
C VAL A 21 -15.01 18.28 -15.42
N VAL A 22 -14.65 19.26 -14.60
CA VAL A 22 -14.94 20.69 -14.85
C VAL A 22 -13.60 21.39 -14.99
N ASP A 23 -13.39 22.05 -16.13
CA ASP A 23 -12.19 22.84 -16.40
C ASP A 23 -12.29 24.20 -15.72
N ASP A 24 -11.37 24.51 -14.80
CA ASP A 24 -11.26 25.81 -14.14
C ASP A 24 -10.03 26.59 -14.64
N THR A 25 -10.16 27.23 -15.81
CA THR A 25 -9.26 28.32 -16.22
C THR A 25 -10.00 29.48 -16.89
N SER A 26 -9.74 30.69 -16.38
CA SER A 26 -10.09 32.02 -16.93
C SER A 26 -11.58 32.49 -16.92
N SER A 27 -11.86 33.43 -16.00
CA SER A 27 -12.80 34.59 -16.13
C SER A 27 -12.68 35.42 -14.85
N ILE A 28 -11.81 36.43 -14.78
CA ILE A 28 -12.03 37.83 -15.20
C ILE A 28 -13.19 38.52 -14.46
N TYR A 29 -12.82 39.55 -13.70
CA TYR A 29 -13.61 40.62 -13.08
C TYR A 29 -15.04 40.85 -13.60
N SER A 30 -16.00 40.96 -12.68
CA SER A 30 -16.69 42.25 -12.39
C SER A 30 -17.64 42.13 -11.20
N ALA A 31 -17.38 42.87 -10.12
CA ALA A 31 -18.32 43.09 -9.02
C ALA A 31 -18.41 44.60 -8.72
N ASN A 32 -19.54 45.21 -9.10
CA ASN A 32 -19.77 46.63 -8.86
C ASN A 32 -20.05 46.88 -7.38
N THR A 33 -19.12 47.51 -6.65
CA THR A 33 -19.40 48.12 -5.36
C THR A 33 -19.72 49.59 -5.58
N GLN A 34 -20.90 50.04 -5.15
CA GLN A 34 -21.27 51.46 -5.25
C GLN A 34 -20.49 52.31 -4.25
N GLN A 35 -20.28 53.57 -4.61
CA GLN A 35 -19.54 54.55 -3.83
C GLN A 35 -20.35 54.99 -2.61
N ASP A 36 -19.67 55.19 -1.47
CA ASP A 36 -20.01 56.31 -0.59
C ASP A 36 -18.74 56.92 0.05
N GLN A 37 -18.87 58.06 0.72
CA GLN A 37 -17.86 59.12 0.62
C GLN A 37 -16.97 59.41 1.87
N GLN A 38 -15.74 59.86 1.55
CA GLN A 38 -14.96 60.93 2.20
C GLN A 38 -14.16 60.73 3.51
N THR A 39 -12.85 61.04 3.35
CA THR A 39 -11.95 61.86 4.22
C THR A 39 -11.26 61.31 5.48
N GLY A 40 -9.92 61.44 5.48
CA GLY A 40 -9.06 61.65 6.65
C GLY A 40 -8.46 60.39 7.29
N VAL A 41 -7.23 60.39 7.85
CA VAL A 41 -6.11 61.37 7.87
C VAL A 41 -4.78 60.56 7.91
N LEU A 42 -3.66 61.13 7.47
CA LEU A 42 -2.32 60.52 7.52
C LEU A 42 -1.51 60.92 8.77
N ASP A 43 -0.39 60.22 8.98
CA ASP A 43 0.70 60.46 9.94
C ASP A 43 0.50 60.08 11.42
N SER A 44 1.63 60.00 12.13
CA SER A 44 1.86 59.58 13.53
C SER A 44 1.78 58.06 13.80
N LEU A 45 2.83 57.40 14.31
CA LEU A 45 4.20 57.85 14.63
C LEU A 45 5.17 56.65 14.62
N ALA A 46 6.34 56.80 13.99
CA ALA A 46 7.44 55.85 14.10
C ALA A 46 8.78 56.60 14.12
N SER A 47 9.30 56.88 15.32
CA SER A 47 10.67 57.40 15.52
C SER A 47 11.09 57.31 16.99
N ASN A 48 12.41 57.31 17.21
CA ASN A 48 13.11 57.44 18.49
C ASN A 48 13.07 56.20 19.43
N LEU A 49 14.17 55.80 20.07
CA LEU A 49 15.57 56.29 20.01
C LEU A 49 16.56 55.18 20.43
N SER A 50 17.84 55.33 20.09
CA SER A 50 18.92 54.47 20.58
C SER A 50 20.21 55.26 20.87
N ASN A 51 21.05 54.69 21.77
CA ASN A 51 22.44 55.04 22.11
C ASN A 51 22.73 56.06 23.24
N PHE A 52 23.96 55.91 23.80
CA PHE A 52 24.78 56.82 24.63
C PHE A 52 24.67 56.92 26.18
N THR A 53 25.08 55.82 26.85
CA THR A 53 26.25 55.69 27.77
C THR A 53 26.78 56.83 28.69
N LEU A 54 27.19 56.38 29.91
CA LEU A 54 28.45 56.63 30.68
C LEU A 54 28.55 57.62 31.88
N SER A 55 29.19 57.13 32.97
CA SER A 55 29.85 57.82 34.12
C SER A 55 28.94 58.64 35.10
N GLU A 56 29.14 58.71 36.42
CA GLU A 56 30.02 58.04 37.44
C GLU A 56 29.42 58.26 38.88
N SER A 57 29.98 57.97 40.09
CA SER A 57 31.31 57.56 40.64
C SER A 57 31.21 56.92 42.05
N VAL A 58 32.28 56.25 42.50
CA VAL A 58 32.91 56.21 43.87
C VAL A 58 32.04 56.06 45.16
N HIS A 59 32.04 54.86 45.80
CA HIS A 59 32.83 54.50 47.02
C HIS A 59 32.52 53.07 47.56
N THR A 60 33.46 52.49 48.33
CA THR A 60 33.43 51.16 49.02
C THR A 60 33.76 51.38 50.53
N PRO A 61 33.67 50.41 51.50
CA PRO A 61 33.79 48.94 51.33
C PRO A 61 33.07 47.95 52.33
N HIS A 62 33.28 46.65 52.05
CA HIS A 62 33.36 45.47 52.94
C HIS A 62 32.12 44.74 53.55
N HIS A 63 32.06 43.44 53.18
CA HIS A 63 31.67 42.24 53.96
C HIS A 63 30.17 41.85 54.13
N PRO A 64 29.87 40.53 54.30
CA PRO A 64 28.84 39.90 53.47
C PRO A 64 27.70 39.20 54.23
N VAL A 65 26.60 38.94 53.50
CA VAL A 65 25.58 37.93 53.84
C VAL A 65 25.24 37.17 52.55
N GLN A 66 24.98 35.86 52.66
CA GLN A 66 24.61 34.97 51.55
C GLN A 66 23.14 34.52 51.69
N THR A 67 22.50 34.21 50.54
CA THR A 67 21.31 33.35 50.35
C THR A 67 19.98 33.75 51.01
N GLY A 68 18.86 33.49 50.32
CA GLY A 68 17.50 33.60 50.89
C GLY A 68 16.44 34.36 50.08
N ILE A 69 16.46 34.29 48.74
CA ILE A 69 15.41 34.88 47.86
C ILE A 69 15.03 33.96 46.67
N GLU A 70 15.93 33.11 46.17
CA GLU A 70 15.64 32.23 45.03
C GLU A 70 14.79 31.00 45.42
N ASP A 71 15.01 30.42 46.62
CA ASP A 71 14.30 29.23 47.10
C ASP A 71 12.76 29.44 47.25
N ASP A 72 12.32 30.65 47.61
CA ASP A 72 10.88 30.98 47.78
C ASP A 72 10.11 31.03 46.45
N LEU A 73 10.79 31.24 45.31
CA LEU A 73 10.12 31.29 44.01
C LEU A 73 9.94 29.90 43.39
N ASP A 74 10.96 29.03 43.51
CA ASP A 74 10.85 27.64 43.05
C ASP A 74 9.89 26.83 43.93
N ALA A 75 9.81 27.10 45.24
CA ALA A 75 8.80 26.49 46.12
C ALA A 75 7.36 26.83 45.67
N VAL A 76 7.07 28.10 45.37
CA VAL A 76 5.75 28.52 44.87
C VAL A 76 5.48 27.97 43.45
N LEU A 77 6.51 27.75 42.64
CA LEU A 77 6.38 27.11 41.33
C LEU A 77 6.18 25.59 41.41
N ASP A 78 6.69 24.91 42.45
CA ASP A 78 6.42 23.49 42.70
C ASP A 78 5.05 23.27 43.37
N ASP A 79 4.61 24.12 44.31
CA ASP A 79 3.23 24.13 44.83
C ASP A 79 2.21 24.22 43.66
N LEU A 80 2.48 25.10 42.68
CA LEU A 80 1.64 25.25 41.48
C LEU A 80 1.74 24.06 40.48
N LYS A 81 2.75 23.19 40.60
CA LYS A 81 2.84 21.92 39.84
C LYS A 81 2.10 20.80 40.55
N GLU A 82 2.19 20.69 41.88
CA GLU A 82 1.40 19.74 42.66
C GLU A 82 -0.11 20.02 42.54
N GLU A 83 -0.49 21.30 42.44
CA GLU A 83 -1.77 21.82 41.90
C GLU A 83 -2.37 21.02 40.71
N ASN A 84 -1.52 20.56 39.79
CA ASN A 84 -1.92 20.07 38.46
C ASN A 84 -1.77 18.55 38.26
N GLN A 85 -1.32 17.78 39.27
CA GLN A 85 -1.36 16.31 39.25
C GLN A 85 -2.52 15.73 40.08
N ALA A 86 -3.72 16.32 39.92
CA ALA A 86 -4.95 15.65 40.29
C ALA A 86 -5.16 14.40 39.41
N ASP A 87 -4.89 13.22 39.97
CA ASP A 87 -5.04 11.92 39.31
C ASP A 87 -6.41 11.80 38.63
N LEU A 88 -6.42 11.75 37.29
CA LEU A 88 -7.66 11.77 36.52
C LEU A 88 -8.50 10.51 36.83
N PRO A 89 -9.83 10.64 37.02
CA PRO A 89 -10.67 9.49 37.33
C PRO A 89 -10.51 8.35 36.31
N PRO A 90 -10.59 7.06 36.70
CA PRO A 90 -10.38 5.92 35.79
C PRO A 90 -11.31 5.86 34.56
N HIS A 91 -12.39 6.67 34.55
CA HIS A 91 -13.32 6.86 33.43
C HIS A 91 -13.03 8.11 32.57
N ALA A 92 -11.91 8.80 32.77
CA ALA A 92 -11.51 9.94 31.98
C ALA A 92 -11.22 9.58 30.51
N CYS A 93 -11.63 10.48 29.60
CA CYS A 93 -11.37 10.30 28.17
C CYS A 93 -9.87 10.25 27.87
N SER A 94 -9.41 9.13 27.34
CA SER A 94 -7.99 8.84 27.03
C SER A 94 -7.38 9.71 25.90
N TYR A 95 -8.07 10.76 25.46
CA TYR A 95 -7.58 11.79 24.53
C TYR A 95 -7.50 13.18 25.18
N CYS A 96 -8.58 13.66 25.82
CA CYS A 96 -8.66 15.03 26.33
C CYS A 96 -8.86 15.17 27.86
N GLY A 97 -8.98 14.06 28.59
CA GLY A 97 -9.16 14.06 30.04
C GLY A 97 -10.58 14.36 30.56
N ILE A 98 -11.56 14.64 29.68
CA ILE A 98 -12.96 14.84 30.08
C ILE A 98 -13.50 13.59 30.78
N HIS A 99 -14.00 13.75 32.01
CA HIS A 99 -14.36 12.67 32.93
C HIS A 99 -15.78 12.84 33.54
N ASN A 100 -16.67 13.55 32.85
CA ASN A 100 -18.08 13.66 33.25
C ASN A 100 -18.82 12.34 32.96
N PRO A 101 -19.37 11.64 33.98
CA PRO A 101 -20.05 10.35 33.83
C PRO A 101 -21.15 10.30 32.75
N ALA A 102 -21.88 11.39 32.53
CA ALA A 102 -22.95 11.42 31.53
C ALA A 102 -22.44 11.58 30.09
N SER A 103 -21.14 11.87 29.92
CA SER A 103 -20.53 12.27 28.65
C SER A 103 -19.39 11.36 28.18
N VAL A 104 -19.08 10.29 28.93
CA VAL A 104 -18.05 9.28 28.61
C VAL A 104 -18.64 7.89 28.44
N VAL A 105 -18.01 7.10 27.57
CA VAL A 105 -18.30 5.68 27.36
C VAL A 105 -17.01 4.87 27.25
N LYS A 106 -17.05 3.63 27.72
CA LYS A 106 -15.91 2.70 27.68
C LYS A 106 -16.00 1.84 26.43
N CYS A 107 -14.93 1.73 25.65
CA CYS A 107 -14.86 0.72 24.60
C CYS A 107 -14.60 -0.66 25.24
N LEU A 108 -15.46 -1.63 24.95
CA LEU A 108 -15.37 -2.96 25.58
C LEU A 108 -14.17 -3.78 25.08
N VAL A 109 -13.59 -3.44 23.91
CA VAL A 109 -12.48 -4.20 23.31
C VAL A 109 -11.12 -3.83 23.91
N CYS A 110 -10.87 -2.54 24.15
CA CYS A 110 -9.59 -2.04 24.69
C CYS A 110 -9.68 -1.54 26.15
N ALA A 111 -10.86 -1.60 26.75
CA ALA A 111 -11.20 -1.12 28.09
C ALA A 111 -10.96 0.39 28.37
N LYS A 112 -10.53 1.19 27.38
CA LYS A 112 -10.34 2.65 27.51
C LYS A 112 -11.67 3.42 27.43
N TRP A 113 -11.67 4.62 28.02
CA TRP A 113 -12.82 5.52 28.04
C TRP A 113 -12.64 6.70 27.08
N PHE A 114 -13.73 7.14 26.45
CA PHE A 114 -13.74 8.26 25.51
C PHE A 114 -15.01 9.10 25.66
N CYS A 115 -14.88 10.42 25.50
CA CYS A 115 -16.02 11.34 25.58
C CYS A 115 -16.77 11.52 24.26
N ASN A 116 -17.99 12.04 24.32
CA ASN A 116 -18.78 12.41 23.14
C ASN A 116 -18.56 13.85 22.63
N SER A 117 -17.55 14.58 23.12
CA SER A 117 -17.07 15.82 22.47
C SER A 117 -16.26 15.51 21.20
N ARG A 118 -16.27 16.45 20.24
CA ARG A 118 -15.44 16.41 19.03
C ARG A 118 -14.06 17.08 19.19
N GLY A 119 -13.89 17.92 20.22
CA GLY A 119 -12.69 18.74 20.39
C GLY A 119 -12.33 19.50 19.11
N ASN A 120 -11.03 19.50 18.77
CA ASN A 120 -10.51 20.08 17.54
C ASN A 120 -10.54 19.09 16.35
N THR A 121 -11.55 18.20 16.28
CA THR A 121 -11.64 17.15 15.26
C THR A 121 -13.05 17.02 14.64
N SER A 122 -13.16 16.26 13.56
CA SER A 122 -14.40 16.18 12.75
C SER A 122 -15.33 15.00 13.11
N ALA A 123 -15.16 14.41 14.29
CA ALA A 123 -16.00 13.33 14.86
C ALA A 123 -15.86 13.35 16.39
N SER A 124 -16.77 12.74 17.15
CA SER A 124 -16.56 12.64 18.60
C SER A 124 -15.41 11.70 18.95
N HIS A 125 -14.73 11.93 20.08
CA HIS A 125 -13.54 11.18 20.48
C HIS A 125 -13.79 9.66 20.51
N ILE A 126 -14.95 9.21 21.01
CA ILE A 126 -15.34 7.79 20.93
C ILE A 126 -15.52 7.31 19.48
N VAL A 127 -16.20 8.08 18.61
CA VAL A 127 -16.44 7.66 17.21
C VAL A 127 -15.13 7.60 16.42
N ASN A 128 -14.23 8.57 16.62
CA ASN A 128 -12.88 8.56 16.05
C ASN A 128 -12.09 7.33 16.50
N HIS A 129 -12.15 6.98 17.81
CA HIS A 129 -11.51 5.76 18.32
C HIS A 129 -12.07 4.47 17.70
N LEU A 130 -13.40 4.28 17.76
CA LEU A 130 -14.04 3.06 17.25
C LEU A 130 -13.73 2.81 15.77
N VAL A 131 -13.69 3.87 14.95
CA VAL A 131 -13.29 3.77 13.53
C VAL A 131 -11.81 3.40 13.38
N ARG A 132 -10.90 4.00 14.15
CA ARG A 132 -9.45 3.83 14.01
C ARG A 132 -8.92 2.51 14.53
N ALA A 133 -9.43 2.06 15.67
CA ALA A 133 -9.12 0.76 16.24
C ALA A 133 -9.99 -0.38 15.67
N LYS A 134 -10.95 -0.05 14.79
CA LYS A 134 -11.95 -0.98 14.20
C LYS A 134 -12.86 -1.66 15.25
N HIS A 135 -12.92 -1.11 16.47
CA HIS A 135 -13.77 -1.56 17.56
C HIS A 135 -15.24 -1.18 17.31
N LYS A 136 -16.18 -1.94 17.90
CA LYS A 136 -17.61 -1.83 17.58
C LYS A 136 -18.53 -1.80 18.80
N GLU A 137 -18.00 -2.02 19.99
CA GLU A 137 -18.78 -2.27 21.21
C GLU A 137 -18.37 -1.32 22.34
N VAL A 138 -19.36 -0.78 23.06
CA VAL A 138 -19.19 0.18 24.15
C VAL A 138 -20.12 -0.14 25.32
N ILE A 139 -19.82 0.43 26.49
CA ILE A 139 -20.69 0.43 27.66
C ILE A 139 -20.74 1.84 28.27
N LEU A 140 -21.92 2.24 28.76
CA LEU A 140 -22.12 3.53 29.42
C LEU A 140 -21.56 3.53 30.85
N HIS A 141 -21.27 4.71 31.42
CA HIS A 141 -20.86 4.81 32.83
C HIS A 141 -22.00 4.42 33.79
N ALA A 142 -21.66 3.82 34.94
CA ALA A 142 -22.64 3.41 35.96
C ALA A 142 -23.50 4.58 36.49
N GLU A 143 -22.91 5.76 36.56
CA GLU A 143 -23.59 7.02 36.94
C GLU A 143 -24.13 7.81 35.73
N SER A 144 -24.18 7.21 34.54
CA SER A 144 -24.83 7.84 33.39
C SER A 144 -26.35 7.91 33.58
N PRO A 145 -27.08 8.77 32.83
CA PRO A 145 -28.55 8.85 32.90
C PRO A 145 -29.30 7.55 32.58
N LEU A 146 -28.60 6.53 32.05
CA LEU A 146 -29.13 5.22 31.67
C LEU A 146 -28.41 4.06 32.40
N GLY A 147 -27.63 4.37 33.46
CA GLY A 147 -26.85 3.40 34.22
C GLY A 147 -25.73 2.72 33.42
N GLU A 148 -25.17 1.63 33.97
CA GLU A 148 -24.20 0.77 33.28
C GLU A 148 -24.90 -0.11 32.24
N THR A 149 -25.24 0.50 31.09
CA THR A 149 -25.93 -0.18 29.98
C THR A 149 -24.95 -0.43 28.82
N THR A 150 -24.96 -1.65 28.27
CA THR A 150 -24.32 -1.97 26.98
C THR A 150 -25.36 -1.79 25.86
N PRO A 151 -25.17 -0.90 24.87
CA PRO A 151 -26.10 -0.78 23.74
C PRO A 151 -26.06 -2.04 22.86
N GLU A 152 -27.17 -2.78 22.82
CA GLU A 152 -27.30 -4.00 22.03
C GLU A 152 -28.68 -4.11 21.33
N CYS A 153 -28.74 -4.85 20.23
CA CYS A 153 -29.98 -5.06 19.48
C CYS A 153 -30.93 -5.99 20.23
N TYR A 154 -32.10 -5.50 20.62
CA TYR A 154 -33.14 -6.26 21.34
C TYR A 154 -33.54 -7.57 20.65
N ASN A 155 -33.47 -7.64 19.32
CA ASN A 155 -33.85 -8.81 18.53
C ASN A 155 -32.69 -9.82 18.31
N CYS A 156 -31.42 -9.46 18.48
CA CYS A 156 -30.30 -10.36 18.14
C CYS A 156 -29.03 -10.24 18.98
N GLY A 157 -29.00 -9.44 20.04
CA GLY A 157 -27.84 -9.27 20.92
C GLY A 157 -26.61 -8.60 20.28
N SER A 158 -26.72 -8.12 19.04
CA SER A 158 -25.62 -7.45 18.34
C SER A 158 -25.27 -6.13 19.02
N LYS A 159 -23.99 -6.00 19.44
CA LYS A 159 -23.43 -4.83 20.14
C LYS A 159 -22.76 -3.80 19.23
N ASN A 160 -22.82 -4.02 17.91
CA ASN A 160 -22.17 -3.17 16.92
C ASN A 160 -22.86 -1.81 16.78
N VAL A 161 -22.38 -0.79 17.48
CA VAL A 161 -22.99 0.55 17.57
C VAL A 161 -23.20 1.23 16.22
N PHE A 162 -22.39 0.93 15.20
CA PHE A 162 -22.55 1.47 13.86
C PHE A 162 -23.75 0.90 13.09
N MET A 163 -24.26 -0.26 13.51
CA MET A 163 -25.44 -0.90 12.95
C MET A 163 -26.71 -0.65 13.78
N LEU A 164 -26.55 -0.21 15.03
CA LEU A 164 -27.65 0.08 15.95
C LEU A 164 -28.30 1.43 15.66
N GLY A 165 -29.61 1.43 15.82
CA GLY A 165 -30.44 2.63 15.90
C GLY A 165 -31.62 2.37 16.82
N PHE A 166 -32.35 3.43 17.13
CA PHE A 166 -33.53 3.36 17.97
C PHE A 166 -34.81 3.50 17.13
N ILE A 167 -35.90 2.89 17.60
CA ILE A 167 -37.27 3.19 17.16
C ILE A 167 -38.04 3.70 18.38
N PRO A 168 -38.74 4.86 18.31
CA PRO A 168 -39.60 5.33 19.38
C PRO A 168 -40.87 4.47 19.51
N ALA A 169 -41.29 4.20 20.73
CA ALA A 169 -42.58 3.58 21.01
C ALA A 169 -43.75 4.57 20.81
N LYS A 170 -44.98 4.07 20.86
CA LYS A 170 -46.22 4.89 20.88
C LYS A 170 -46.43 5.67 22.19
N SER A 171 -45.44 5.64 23.08
CA SER A 171 -45.34 6.41 24.32
C SER A 171 -43.92 6.98 24.37
N ASP A 172 -43.79 8.31 24.40
CA ASP A 172 -42.55 9.05 24.08
C ASP A 172 -41.35 8.78 25.00
N THR A 173 -41.54 8.01 26.07
CA THR A 173 -40.53 7.67 27.09
C THR A 173 -39.82 6.33 26.84
N VAL A 174 -40.22 5.55 25.84
CA VAL A 174 -39.64 4.21 25.58
C VAL A 174 -39.06 4.14 24.17
N VAL A 175 -37.80 3.71 24.07
CA VAL A 175 -37.09 3.47 22.81
C VAL A 175 -36.57 2.04 22.75
N VAL A 176 -36.62 1.41 21.58
CA VAL A 176 -36.08 0.05 21.38
C VAL A 176 -34.90 0.09 20.42
N LEU A 177 -33.79 -0.54 20.81
CA LEU A 177 -32.56 -0.61 20.02
C LEU A 177 -32.62 -1.80 19.04
N LEU A 178 -32.45 -1.53 17.74
CA LEU A 178 -32.47 -2.54 16.68
C LEU A 178 -31.39 -2.28 15.63
N CYS A 179 -30.82 -3.36 15.08
CA CYS A 179 -29.96 -3.29 13.91
C CYS A 179 -30.76 -2.80 12.68
N ARG A 180 -30.19 -1.85 11.92
CA ARG A 180 -30.77 -1.32 10.66
C ARG A 180 -31.20 -2.42 9.69
N GLN A 181 -30.39 -3.46 9.60
CA GLN A 181 -30.63 -4.70 8.86
C GLN A 181 -30.06 -5.87 9.67
N PRO A 182 -30.72 -7.04 9.73
CA PRO A 182 -32.08 -7.31 9.23
C PRO A 182 -33.19 -6.82 10.19
N CYS A 183 -32.88 -6.57 11.46
CA CYS A 183 -33.87 -6.53 12.54
C CYS A 183 -34.96 -5.47 12.37
N ALA A 184 -34.60 -4.22 12.06
CA ALA A 184 -35.56 -3.13 11.84
C ALA A 184 -36.40 -3.30 10.55
N ALA A 185 -35.99 -4.18 9.62
CA ALA A 185 -36.68 -4.40 8.35
C ALA A 185 -37.52 -5.69 8.30
N ILE A 186 -37.25 -6.65 9.20
CA ILE A 186 -37.93 -7.97 9.23
C ILE A 186 -38.94 -8.08 10.39
N SER A 187 -38.98 -7.12 11.33
CA SER A 187 -39.87 -7.16 12.51
C SER A 187 -41.35 -7.27 12.12
N LYS A 188 -41.94 -8.44 12.38
CA LYS A 188 -43.37 -8.72 12.14
C LYS A 188 -44.31 -8.15 13.23
N ASP A 189 -43.74 -7.54 14.27
CA ASP A 189 -44.50 -6.92 15.35
C ASP A 189 -45.15 -5.61 14.91
N ILE A 190 -46.48 -5.60 14.91
CA ILE A 190 -47.37 -4.51 14.46
C ILE A 190 -47.23 -3.23 15.35
N SER A 191 -46.45 -3.29 16.42
CA SER A 191 -46.16 -2.17 17.32
C SER A 191 -45.11 -1.18 16.80
N TRP A 192 -44.16 -1.62 15.97
CA TRP A 192 -42.96 -0.84 15.63
C TRP A 192 -42.96 -0.40 14.16
N ASN A 193 -42.82 0.91 13.91
CA ASN A 193 -42.70 1.42 12.55
C ASN A 193 -41.23 1.53 12.12
N ALA A 194 -40.82 0.64 11.22
CA ALA A 194 -39.49 0.62 10.61
C ALA A 194 -39.07 1.97 9.97
N SER A 195 -40.02 2.79 9.50
CA SER A 195 -39.72 4.12 8.92
C SER A 195 -39.31 5.18 9.95
N LEU A 196 -39.34 4.86 11.26
CA LEU A 196 -38.92 5.73 12.36
C LEU A 196 -37.57 5.30 12.96
N TRP A 197 -36.84 4.38 12.31
CA TRP A 197 -35.50 3.99 12.74
C TRP A 197 -34.51 5.13 12.48
N ALA A 198 -33.76 5.52 13.52
CA ALA A 198 -32.68 6.50 13.45
C ALA A 198 -31.41 5.95 14.12
N PRO A 199 -30.20 6.18 13.57
CA PRO A 199 -28.95 5.59 14.05
C PRO A 199 -28.54 6.11 15.43
N LEU A 200 -27.84 5.30 16.22
CA LEU A 200 -27.29 5.74 17.52
C LEU A 200 -26.08 6.68 17.41
N ILE A 201 -25.46 6.71 16.22
CA ILE A 201 -24.40 7.65 15.86
C ILE A 201 -24.94 8.54 14.74
N ASP A 202 -25.08 9.84 15.02
CA ASP A 202 -25.50 10.87 14.06
C ASP A 202 -24.50 12.04 14.06
N ASP A 203 -24.30 12.62 12.87
CA ASP A 203 -23.22 13.55 12.53
C ASP A 203 -21.87 13.19 13.20
N ARG A 204 -21.50 11.90 13.13
CA ARG A 204 -20.24 11.35 13.69
C ARG A 204 -20.09 11.51 15.21
N SER A 205 -21.20 11.57 15.93
CA SER A 205 -21.29 11.65 17.40
C SER A 205 -22.39 10.70 17.90
N PHE A 206 -22.32 10.22 19.14
CA PHE A 206 -23.47 9.52 19.74
C PHE A 206 -24.63 10.50 19.99
N LEU A 207 -25.87 10.03 19.94
CA LEU A 207 -27.05 10.84 20.26
C LEU A 207 -26.96 11.40 21.69
N SER A 208 -27.33 12.68 21.86
CA SER A 208 -27.16 13.43 23.12
C SER A 208 -27.97 12.92 24.30
N TRP A 209 -29.04 12.15 24.07
CA TRP A 209 -29.81 11.46 25.12
C TRP A 209 -29.15 10.16 25.58
N LEU A 210 -28.30 9.54 24.74
CA LEU A 210 -27.59 8.29 25.02
C LEU A 210 -26.21 8.56 25.65
N VAL A 211 -25.48 9.54 25.11
CA VAL A 211 -24.24 10.06 25.69
C VAL A 211 -24.24 11.58 25.53
N LYS A 212 -24.30 12.32 26.64
CA LYS A 212 -24.37 13.79 26.59
C LYS A 212 -23.09 14.37 25.97
N PRO A 213 -23.18 15.40 25.12
CA PRO A 213 -22.00 16.21 24.81
C PRO A 213 -21.55 16.95 26.09
N PRO A 214 -20.25 17.00 26.40
CA PRO A 214 -19.73 17.86 27.46
C PRO A 214 -20.05 19.33 27.21
N SER A 215 -20.20 20.12 28.27
CA SER A 215 -20.41 21.57 28.16
C SER A 215 -19.21 22.29 27.55
N GLU A 216 -19.42 23.47 26.98
CA GLU A 216 -18.35 24.29 26.40
C GLU A 216 -17.23 24.60 27.41
N GLN A 217 -17.57 24.79 28.69
CA GLN A 217 -16.60 25.03 29.75
C GLN A 217 -15.74 23.79 30.06
N GLU A 218 -16.32 22.59 30.02
CA GLU A 218 -15.55 21.34 30.14
C GLU A 218 -14.65 21.12 28.92
N GLN A 219 -15.13 21.46 27.72
CA GLN A 219 -14.36 21.33 26.48
C GLN A 219 -13.18 22.32 26.42
N LEU A 220 -13.39 23.58 26.80
CA LEU A 220 -12.33 24.61 26.87
C LEU A 220 -11.25 24.29 27.91
N ARG A 221 -11.62 23.62 29.02
CA ARG A 221 -10.67 23.18 30.06
C ARG A 221 -10.00 21.83 29.77
N SER A 222 -10.46 21.10 28.75
CA SER A 222 -9.89 19.79 28.39
C SER A 222 -8.58 19.92 27.60
N ARG A 223 -7.75 18.87 27.61
CA ARG A 223 -6.48 18.83 26.87
C ARG A 223 -6.77 18.93 25.36
N GLN A 224 -6.29 20.01 24.73
CA GLN A 224 -6.57 20.39 23.35
C GLN A 224 -5.80 19.54 22.32
N ILE A 225 -6.19 18.27 22.22
CA ILE A 225 -5.57 17.30 21.32
C ILE A 225 -5.94 17.54 19.84
N SER A 226 -4.95 17.43 18.95
CA SER A 226 -5.14 17.53 17.49
C SER A 226 -5.50 16.18 16.86
N PHE A 227 -6.07 16.22 15.64
CA PHE A 227 -6.31 15.00 14.87
C PHE A 227 -5.00 14.22 14.59
N GLN A 228 -3.88 14.89 14.30
CA GLN A 228 -2.58 14.23 14.13
C GLN A 228 -2.12 13.52 15.41
N GLN A 229 -2.29 14.13 16.59
CA GLN A 229 -1.93 13.51 17.88
C GLN A 229 -2.78 12.28 18.18
N ILE A 230 -4.10 12.33 17.92
CA ILE A 230 -4.96 11.13 18.04
C ILE A 230 -4.47 10.01 17.12
N ASN A 231 -4.10 10.33 15.87
CA ASN A 231 -3.64 9.33 14.91
C ASN A 231 -2.38 8.61 15.42
N ARG A 232 -1.36 9.38 15.85
CA ARG A 232 -0.10 8.82 16.36
C ARG A 232 -0.31 8.03 17.65
N LEU A 233 -1.20 8.47 18.56
CA LEU A 233 -1.51 7.75 19.80
C LEU A 233 -2.24 6.42 19.55
N GLU A 234 -3.19 6.39 18.61
CA GLU A 234 -3.87 5.15 18.19
C GLU A 234 -2.94 4.15 17.50
N ASP A 235 -1.94 4.64 16.75
CA ASP A 235 -0.90 3.79 16.18
C ASP A 235 0.04 3.26 17.29
N LEU A 236 0.45 4.08 18.28
CA LEU A 236 1.21 3.63 19.45
C LEU A 236 0.44 2.59 20.29
N TRP A 237 -0.87 2.75 20.49
CA TRP A 237 -1.69 1.81 21.28
C TRP A 237 -1.77 0.39 20.70
N ARG A 238 -1.36 0.18 19.44
CA ARG A 238 -1.25 -1.18 18.86
C ARG A 238 0.00 -1.93 19.31
N GLU A 239 1.04 -1.20 19.72
CA GLU A 239 2.35 -1.77 20.10
C GLU A 239 2.61 -1.62 21.60
N ASN A 240 2.16 -0.52 22.21
CA ASN A 240 2.10 -0.31 23.65
C ASN A 240 0.70 0.18 24.06
N ALA A 241 -0.15 -0.73 24.56
CA ALA A 241 -1.49 -0.40 25.01
C ALA A 241 -1.57 0.62 26.16
N ASN A 242 -0.46 0.86 26.88
CA ASN A 242 -0.36 1.82 27.98
C ASN A 242 0.30 3.15 27.57
N ALA A 243 0.58 3.37 26.28
CA ALA A 243 1.17 4.62 25.80
C ALA A 243 0.28 5.84 26.14
N THR A 244 0.94 6.95 26.40
CA THR A 244 0.34 8.25 26.77
C THR A 244 0.61 9.28 25.68
N LEU A 245 0.06 10.49 25.83
CA LEU A 245 0.39 11.60 24.93
C LEU A 245 1.83 12.10 25.13
N GLU A 246 2.40 11.95 26.33
CA GLU A 246 3.80 12.28 26.61
C GLU A 246 4.78 11.29 25.95
N ASP A 247 4.32 10.09 25.54
CA ASP A 247 5.09 9.19 24.68
C ASP A 247 5.21 9.67 23.22
N LEU A 248 4.37 10.64 22.78
CA LEU A 248 4.51 11.28 21.46
C LEU A 248 5.62 12.34 21.41
N GLU A 249 6.05 12.83 22.57
CA GLU A 249 7.02 13.94 22.70
C GLU A 249 8.46 13.43 22.91
N LYS A 250 8.66 12.11 22.86
CA LYS A 250 9.97 11.47 23.03
C LYS A 250 10.76 11.51 21.71
N PRO A 251 12.01 12.02 21.71
CA PRO A 251 12.81 12.14 20.49
C PRO A 251 13.08 10.76 19.87
N GLY A 252 12.86 10.65 18.55
CA GLY A 252 12.88 9.38 17.82
C GLY A 252 11.50 8.87 17.37
N VAL A 253 10.43 9.62 17.63
CA VAL A 253 9.10 9.45 17.00
C VAL A 253 8.98 10.29 15.71
N ASP A 254 9.99 11.13 15.42
CA ASP A 254 10.17 11.86 14.15
C ASP A 254 10.58 10.92 12.99
N ASP A 255 10.26 11.19 11.73
CA ASP A 255 9.60 12.35 11.11
C ASP A 255 8.33 11.94 10.34
N GLU A 256 7.46 12.91 10.02
CA GLU A 256 6.56 12.75 8.87
C GLU A 256 7.42 12.73 7.57
N PRO A 257 7.18 11.79 6.63
CA PRO A 257 8.12 11.53 5.55
C PRO A 257 8.31 12.76 4.66
N GLN A 258 9.57 13.10 4.40
CA GLN A 258 9.93 14.28 3.61
C GLN A 258 9.26 14.26 2.22
N PRO A 259 8.79 15.42 1.70
CA PRO A 259 8.10 15.47 0.43
C PRO A 259 9.03 15.17 -0.75
N VAL A 260 8.49 14.49 -1.75
CA VAL A 260 9.14 14.21 -3.04
C VAL A 260 9.49 15.53 -3.74
N GLN A 261 10.72 15.66 -4.23
CA GLN A 261 11.24 16.89 -4.83
C GLN A 261 11.37 16.78 -6.36
N LEU A 262 11.41 17.93 -7.04
CA LEU A 262 11.62 18.03 -8.50
C LEU A 262 13.12 18.01 -8.89
N LYS A 263 14.00 18.26 -7.94
CA LYS A 263 15.46 18.18 -8.04
C LYS A 263 15.97 17.61 -6.72
N TYR A 264 17.10 16.89 -6.78
CA TYR A 264 17.78 16.32 -5.61
C TYR A 264 19.25 16.72 -5.66
N GLU A 265 19.88 16.94 -4.52
CA GLU A 265 21.32 17.26 -4.44
C GLU A 265 22.16 16.06 -4.90
N ASP A 266 21.88 14.88 -4.34
CA ASP A 266 22.50 13.61 -4.68
C ASP A 266 21.54 12.42 -4.54
N ALA A 267 22.04 11.22 -4.82
CA ALA A 267 21.28 9.98 -4.66
C ALA A 267 21.08 9.52 -3.20
N TYR A 268 21.81 10.08 -2.22
CA TYR A 268 21.55 9.84 -0.79
C TYR A 268 20.32 10.62 -0.33
N GLN A 269 20.17 11.88 -0.74
CA GLN A 269 18.95 12.66 -0.49
C GLN A 269 17.73 11.99 -1.14
N TYR A 270 17.87 11.52 -2.39
CA TYR A 270 16.84 10.71 -3.06
C TYR A 270 16.47 9.44 -2.25
N GLN A 271 17.46 8.68 -1.76
CA GLN A 271 17.23 7.50 -0.93
C GLN A 271 16.58 7.85 0.42
N ASN A 272 16.97 8.97 1.05
CA ASN A 272 16.43 9.40 2.34
C ASN A 272 14.97 9.87 2.25
N ILE A 273 14.53 10.34 1.07
CA ILE A 273 13.14 10.74 0.80
C ILE A 273 12.29 9.52 0.40
N PHE A 274 12.72 8.73 -0.59
CA PHE A 274 11.92 7.58 -1.06
C PHE A 274 12.03 6.33 -0.16
N GLY A 275 13.10 6.18 0.61
CA GLY A 275 13.31 5.05 1.53
C GLY A 275 12.21 4.91 2.58
N PRO A 276 11.88 5.97 3.35
CA PRO A 276 10.74 6.00 4.26
C PRO A 276 9.41 5.74 3.56
N LEU A 277 9.16 6.35 2.40
CA LEU A 277 7.91 6.15 1.63
C LEU A 277 7.72 4.68 1.21
N VAL A 278 8.77 4.03 0.70
CA VAL A 278 8.74 2.59 0.36
C VAL A 278 8.57 1.72 1.59
N LYS A 279 9.09 2.12 2.75
CA LYS A 279 8.86 1.41 4.03
C LYS A 279 7.41 1.54 4.49
N ILE A 280 6.83 2.74 4.46
CA ILE A 280 5.45 3.01 4.86
C ILE A 280 4.47 2.17 4.01
N GLU A 281 4.67 2.12 2.69
CA GLU A 281 3.87 1.26 1.80
C GLU A 281 4.07 -0.24 2.10
N ALA A 282 5.30 -0.67 2.39
CA ALA A 282 5.59 -2.06 2.76
C ALA A 282 4.89 -2.48 4.07
N ASP A 283 4.99 -1.64 5.11
CA ASP A 283 4.35 -1.89 6.41
C ASP A 283 2.81 -1.80 6.29
N TYR A 284 2.29 -0.95 5.39
CA TYR A 284 0.85 -0.87 5.10
C TYR A 284 0.32 -2.11 4.35
N ASP A 285 0.96 -2.53 3.25
CA ASP A 285 0.58 -3.74 2.50
C ASP A 285 0.72 -5.00 3.38
N LYS A 286 1.76 -5.07 4.21
CA LYS A 286 1.91 -6.12 5.22
C LYS A 286 0.72 -6.15 6.19
N ARG A 287 0.43 -5.02 6.86
CA ARG A 287 -0.70 -4.90 7.81
C ARG A 287 -2.04 -5.21 7.14
N LEU A 288 -2.22 -4.80 5.87
CA LEU A 288 -3.40 -5.12 5.07
C LEU A 288 -3.53 -6.63 4.83
N LYS A 289 -2.49 -7.28 4.30
CA LYS A 289 -2.48 -8.73 4.00
C LYS A 289 -2.63 -9.58 5.26
N GLU A 290 -1.94 -9.23 6.34
CA GLU A 290 -2.06 -9.95 7.63
C GLU A 290 -3.45 -9.77 8.25
N SER A 291 -4.14 -8.64 8.03
CA SER A 291 -5.54 -8.45 8.46
C SER A 291 -6.59 -9.20 7.64
N GLN A 292 -6.20 -9.81 6.51
CA GLN A 292 -7.11 -10.53 5.60
C GLN A 292 -7.31 -12.02 5.96
N THR A 293 -6.85 -12.48 7.13
CA THR A 293 -7.15 -13.83 7.65
C THR A 293 -8.64 -14.17 7.53
N GLN A 294 -8.92 -15.35 7.01
CA GLN A 294 -10.26 -15.94 6.95
C GLN A 294 -10.30 -17.18 7.84
N THR A 295 -11.23 -17.21 8.79
CA THR A 295 -11.49 -18.37 9.67
C THR A 295 -12.59 -19.25 9.10
N ASP A 296 -12.85 -20.37 9.78
CA ASP A 296 -14.02 -21.24 9.59
C ASP A 296 -14.13 -21.81 8.16
N ILE A 297 -12.97 -22.00 7.54
CA ILE A 297 -12.84 -22.52 6.18
C ILE A 297 -13.11 -24.02 6.19
N VAL A 298 -13.99 -24.43 5.27
CA VAL A 298 -14.20 -25.84 4.92
C VAL A 298 -13.24 -26.20 3.79
N VAL A 299 -12.44 -27.25 4.00
CA VAL A 299 -11.39 -27.71 3.08
C VAL A 299 -11.73 -29.09 2.53
N ARG A 300 -11.71 -29.20 1.20
CA ARG A 300 -11.78 -30.45 0.44
C ARG A 300 -10.37 -30.83 -0.02
N TRP A 301 -9.89 -31.99 0.43
CA TRP A 301 -8.55 -32.48 0.09
C TRP A 301 -8.51 -33.26 -1.22
N ASP A 302 -7.38 -33.16 -1.92
CA ASP A 302 -7.15 -33.76 -3.22
C ASP A 302 -5.64 -34.06 -3.45
N VAL A 303 -5.31 -34.78 -4.52
CA VAL A 303 -3.92 -35.11 -4.92
C VAL A 303 -3.72 -34.75 -6.38
N GLY A 304 -2.81 -33.82 -6.65
CA GLY A 304 -2.43 -33.46 -8.03
C GLY A 304 -1.73 -34.62 -8.75
N LEU A 305 -1.74 -34.58 -10.09
CA LEU A 305 -1.01 -35.57 -10.92
C LEU A 305 0.50 -35.64 -10.58
N ASN A 306 1.04 -34.55 -10.03
CA ASN A 306 2.41 -34.43 -9.50
C ASN A 306 2.60 -34.99 -8.07
N GLN A 307 1.64 -35.77 -7.55
CA GLN A 307 1.62 -36.38 -6.21
C GLN A 307 1.63 -35.40 -5.01
N LYS A 308 1.40 -34.11 -5.23
CA LYS A 308 1.27 -33.12 -4.16
C LYS A 308 -0.15 -33.02 -3.63
N ARG A 309 -0.28 -32.68 -2.34
CA ARG A 309 -1.57 -32.36 -1.71
C ARG A 309 -2.11 -31.03 -2.20
N ILE A 310 -3.37 -31.02 -2.61
CA ILE A 310 -4.12 -29.81 -2.96
C ILE A 310 -5.24 -29.63 -1.94
N ALA A 311 -5.38 -28.41 -1.41
CA ALA A 311 -6.52 -27.97 -0.62
C ALA A 311 -7.46 -27.14 -1.50
N TRP A 312 -8.73 -27.54 -1.57
CA TRP A 312 -9.80 -26.80 -2.24
C TRP A 312 -10.73 -26.16 -1.21
N PHE A 313 -11.03 -24.87 -1.36
CA PHE A 313 -11.89 -24.11 -0.44
C PHE A 313 -12.37 -22.79 -1.06
N SER A 314 -13.43 -22.19 -0.51
CA SER A 314 -13.91 -20.85 -0.91
C SER A 314 -13.60 -19.78 0.15
N MET A 315 -13.61 -18.51 -0.25
CA MET A 315 -13.36 -17.36 0.64
C MET A 315 -14.36 -16.24 0.34
N PRO A 316 -15.41 -16.03 1.17
CA PRO A 316 -16.42 -15.01 0.92
C PRO A 316 -15.88 -13.57 0.80
N LYS A 317 -14.76 -13.25 1.49
CA LYS A 317 -14.06 -11.95 1.35
C LYS A 317 -13.41 -11.72 -0.02
N LEU A 318 -13.20 -12.79 -0.80
CA LEU A 318 -12.68 -12.69 -2.18
C LEU A 318 -13.81 -12.36 -3.15
N GLU A 319 -15.01 -12.90 -2.92
CA GLU A 319 -16.23 -12.60 -3.69
C GLU A 319 -16.68 -11.15 -3.50
N SER A 320 -16.53 -10.59 -2.29
CA SER A 320 -16.85 -9.18 -2.00
C SER A 320 -15.88 -8.16 -2.62
N GLY A 321 -14.74 -8.61 -3.16
CA GLY A 321 -13.70 -7.74 -3.72
C GLY A 321 -12.85 -6.98 -2.68
N GLU A 322 -13.08 -7.17 -1.38
CA GLU A 322 -12.24 -6.64 -0.29
C GLU A 322 -10.80 -7.16 -0.37
N VAL A 323 -10.61 -8.32 -0.99
CA VAL A 323 -9.34 -9.02 -1.13
C VAL A 323 -9.06 -9.30 -2.60
N ARG A 324 -7.78 -9.29 -2.98
CA ARG A 324 -7.31 -9.76 -4.29
C ARG A 324 -6.30 -10.88 -4.12
N LEU A 325 -6.55 -11.98 -4.83
CA LEU A 325 -5.74 -13.19 -4.88
C LEU A 325 -5.38 -13.49 -6.34
N ALA A 326 -4.13 -13.83 -6.60
CA ALA A 326 -3.63 -14.22 -7.92
C ALA A 326 -3.07 -15.64 -7.90
N VAL A 327 -3.10 -16.31 -9.06
CA VAL A 327 -2.44 -17.61 -9.23
C VAL A 327 -0.91 -17.40 -9.10
N GLY A 328 -0.29 -18.16 -8.21
CA GLY A 328 1.08 -17.98 -7.73
C GLY A 328 1.23 -17.24 -6.39
N ASP A 329 0.15 -16.73 -5.79
CA ASP A 329 0.21 -16.19 -4.43
C ASP A 329 0.43 -17.30 -3.40
N GLU A 330 0.96 -16.95 -2.22
CA GLU A 330 1.16 -17.90 -1.12
C GLU A 330 0.13 -17.68 -0.01
N LEU A 331 -0.54 -18.77 0.38
CA LEU A 331 -1.44 -18.82 1.52
C LEU A 331 -0.88 -19.80 2.55
N ARG A 332 -1.02 -19.44 3.83
CA ARG A 332 -0.80 -20.34 4.97
C ARG A 332 -2.15 -20.88 5.38
N LEU A 333 -2.35 -22.18 5.23
CA LEU A 333 -3.51 -22.88 5.76
C LEU A 333 -3.15 -23.38 7.17
N ARG A 334 -3.98 -23.06 8.17
CA ARG A 334 -3.84 -23.48 9.57
C ARG A 334 -5.04 -24.32 9.98
N TYR A 335 -4.81 -25.36 10.77
CA TYR A 335 -5.85 -26.15 11.44
C TYR A 335 -5.83 -25.85 12.94
N ALA A 336 -6.99 -25.51 13.51
CA ALA A 336 -7.15 -25.16 14.92
C ALA A 336 -8.34 -25.88 15.61
N GLY A 337 -8.88 -26.94 15.00
CA GLY A 337 -9.91 -27.78 15.60
C GLY A 337 -9.35 -28.85 16.56
N GLU A 338 -10.25 -29.63 17.15
CA GLU A 338 -9.93 -30.61 18.20
C GLU A 338 -9.58 -32.02 17.68
N LEU A 339 -9.87 -32.32 16.41
CA LEU A 339 -9.78 -33.68 15.85
C LEU A 339 -8.36 -34.09 15.43
N HIS A 340 -7.46 -33.12 15.27
CA HIS A 340 -6.04 -33.31 14.97
C HIS A 340 -5.20 -32.33 15.80
N LYS A 341 -3.89 -32.56 15.89
CA LYS A 341 -2.97 -31.58 16.50
C LYS A 341 -2.98 -30.26 15.71
N PRO A 342 -2.75 -29.09 16.34
CA PRO A 342 -2.55 -27.84 15.64
C PRO A 342 -1.50 -27.98 14.53
N TRP A 343 -1.85 -27.55 13.32
CA TRP A 343 -1.06 -27.75 12.12
C TRP A 343 -1.05 -26.48 11.27
N GLU A 344 0.06 -26.24 10.56
CA GLU A 344 0.11 -25.23 9.51
C GLU A 344 0.89 -25.72 8.28
N GLY A 345 0.44 -25.29 7.10
CA GLY A 345 1.09 -25.58 5.83
C GLY A 345 0.99 -24.38 4.88
N VAL A 346 2.12 -24.01 4.28
CA VAL A 346 2.16 -22.99 3.22
C VAL A 346 2.03 -23.67 1.86
N GLY A 347 1.14 -23.14 1.03
CA GLY A 347 0.97 -23.56 -0.36
C GLY A 347 0.99 -22.39 -1.34
N HIS A 348 0.94 -22.72 -2.62
CA HIS A 348 0.82 -21.78 -3.74
C HIS A 348 -0.56 -21.90 -4.38
N VAL A 349 -1.22 -20.79 -4.67
CA VAL A 349 -2.51 -20.79 -5.37
C VAL A 349 -2.30 -21.26 -6.80
N ILE A 350 -2.97 -22.35 -7.19
CA ILE A 350 -2.96 -22.90 -8.55
C ILE A 350 -4.28 -22.65 -9.31
N LYS A 351 -5.36 -22.29 -8.60
CA LYS A 351 -6.62 -21.81 -9.18
C LYS A 351 -7.25 -20.74 -8.29
N ILE A 352 -7.83 -19.71 -8.92
CA ILE A 352 -8.72 -18.71 -8.29
C ILE A 352 -10.17 -18.91 -8.76
N PRO A 353 -11.18 -18.38 -8.04
CA PRO A 353 -12.57 -18.36 -8.48
C PRO A 353 -12.75 -17.82 -9.90
N ASN A 354 -13.69 -18.39 -10.64
CA ASN A 354 -14.08 -17.98 -11.98
C ASN A 354 -15.54 -18.34 -12.27
N ASN A 355 -16.05 -17.95 -13.44
CA ASN A 355 -17.43 -18.17 -13.90
C ASN A 355 -17.91 -19.65 -13.95
N VAL A 356 -17.10 -20.61 -13.52
CA VAL A 356 -17.38 -22.06 -13.50
C VAL A 356 -17.28 -22.66 -12.09
N SER A 357 -16.56 -22.01 -11.16
CA SER A 357 -16.34 -22.56 -9.80
C SER A 357 -15.70 -21.54 -8.86
N ASP A 358 -16.33 -21.34 -7.71
CA ASP A 358 -15.93 -20.41 -6.63
C ASP A 358 -14.89 -21.00 -5.65
N GLU A 359 -14.32 -22.18 -5.95
CA GLU A 359 -13.23 -22.76 -5.17
C GLU A 359 -11.85 -22.20 -5.60
N ILE A 360 -11.09 -21.73 -4.62
CA ILE A 360 -9.63 -21.59 -4.68
C ILE A 360 -9.01 -23.00 -4.60
N ALA A 361 -7.93 -23.24 -5.34
CA ALA A 361 -7.09 -24.43 -5.15
C ALA A 361 -5.66 -24.03 -4.75
N LEU A 362 -5.19 -24.63 -3.66
CA LEU A 362 -3.91 -24.35 -3.01
C LEU A 362 -3.03 -25.62 -3.03
N GLU A 363 -1.94 -25.61 -3.82
CA GLU A 363 -0.96 -26.69 -3.82
C GLU A 363 -0.01 -26.54 -2.63
N LEU A 364 0.00 -27.49 -1.69
CA LEU A 364 0.87 -27.43 -0.53
C LEU A 364 2.33 -27.73 -0.87
N ARG A 365 3.26 -27.02 -0.21
CA ARG A 365 4.72 -27.22 -0.37
C ARG A 365 5.24 -28.53 0.20
N LYS A 366 4.47 -29.16 1.10
CA LYS A 366 4.78 -30.45 1.74
C LYS A 366 3.50 -31.28 1.81
N SER A 367 3.63 -32.58 1.53
CA SER A 367 2.53 -33.55 1.69
C SER A 367 2.54 -34.27 3.05
N GLU A 368 3.60 -34.11 3.84
CA GLU A 368 3.77 -34.74 5.16
C GLU A 368 2.93 -34.05 6.24
N GLY A 369 2.30 -34.83 7.12
CA GLY A 369 1.59 -34.33 8.30
C GLY A 369 0.33 -33.50 8.01
N VAL A 370 -0.14 -33.47 6.76
CA VAL A 370 -1.37 -32.78 6.35
C VAL A 370 -2.60 -33.51 6.92
N PRO A 371 -3.49 -32.82 7.68
CA PRO A 371 -4.65 -33.46 8.33
C PRO A 371 -5.79 -33.70 7.33
N THR A 372 -5.61 -34.69 6.44
CA THR A 372 -6.52 -34.97 5.31
C THR A 372 -7.89 -35.52 5.73
N GLU A 373 -7.99 -36.05 6.93
CA GLU A 373 -9.22 -36.47 7.60
C GLU A 373 -10.03 -35.31 8.20
N CYS A 374 -9.40 -34.14 8.39
CA CYS A 374 -10.05 -32.93 8.85
C CYS A 374 -10.53 -32.08 7.68
N THR A 375 -11.79 -31.65 7.69
CA THR A 375 -12.41 -30.83 6.62
C THR A 375 -12.97 -29.49 7.09
N HIS A 376 -13.05 -29.23 8.39
CA HIS A 376 -13.61 -28.01 8.99
C HIS A 376 -12.61 -27.38 9.96
N ASN A 377 -12.90 -26.18 10.45
CA ASN A 377 -12.09 -25.44 11.44
C ASN A 377 -10.65 -25.13 10.96
N PHE A 378 -10.51 -24.86 9.65
CA PHE A 378 -9.30 -24.26 9.10
C PHE A 378 -9.40 -22.74 9.10
N ALA A 379 -8.25 -22.08 9.16
CA ALA A 379 -8.08 -20.68 8.81
C ALA A 379 -7.05 -20.55 7.69
N ALA A 380 -7.16 -19.53 6.85
CA ALA A 380 -6.15 -19.21 5.85
C ALA A 380 -5.70 -17.76 5.97
N ASP A 381 -4.39 -17.57 5.97
CA ASP A 381 -3.71 -16.28 6.04
C ASP A 381 -2.97 -16.00 4.73
N PHE A 382 -2.92 -14.73 4.34
CA PHE A 382 -2.10 -14.29 3.21
C PHE A 382 -0.63 -14.23 3.63
N VAL A 383 0.25 -14.96 2.95
CA VAL A 383 1.69 -14.90 3.21
C VAL A 383 2.23 -13.65 2.51
N TRP A 384 2.31 -12.55 3.26
CA TRP A 384 2.96 -11.34 2.80
C TRP A 384 4.44 -11.59 2.44
N LYS A 385 4.94 -10.85 1.45
CA LYS A 385 6.32 -10.95 0.97
C LYS A 385 6.91 -9.56 0.75
N SER A 386 7.95 -9.24 1.50
CA SER A 386 8.76 -8.04 1.36
C SER A 386 9.46 -7.90 0.00
N THR A 387 9.49 -8.95 -0.84
CA THR A 387 10.43 -9.09 -1.97
C THR A 387 10.40 -7.97 -3.01
N SER A 388 9.28 -7.28 -3.22
CA SER A 388 9.20 -6.06 -4.05
C SER A 388 9.85 -4.87 -3.34
N PHE A 389 9.45 -4.62 -2.10
CA PHE A 389 9.96 -3.54 -1.26
C PHE A 389 11.46 -3.69 -0.99
N ASP A 390 11.95 -4.91 -0.70
CA ASP A 390 13.38 -5.23 -0.55
C ASP A 390 14.18 -4.87 -1.80
N ARG A 391 13.63 -5.12 -3.00
CA ARG A 391 14.29 -4.84 -4.28
C ARG A 391 14.29 -3.35 -4.58
N MET A 392 13.21 -2.63 -4.32
CA MET A 392 13.16 -1.17 -4.40
C MET A 392 14.16 -0.50 -3.43
N GLN A 393 14.21 -0.94 -2.17
CA GLN A 393 15.19 -0.44 -1.18
C GLN A 393 16.64 -0.75 -1.61
N LEU A 394 16.91 -1.96 -2.12
CA LEU A 394 18.22 -2.33 -2.64
C LEU A 394 18.60 -1.56 -3.91
N ALA A 395 17.62 -1.22 -4.76
CA ALA A 395 17.84 -0.41 -5.96
C ALA A 395 18.24 1.01 -5.59
N MET A 396 17.50 1.67 -4.70
CA MET A 396 17.84 3.02 -4.19
C MET A 396 19.21 3.03 -3.50
N LYS A 397 19.51 2.04 -2.67
CA LYS A 397 20.85 1.88 -2.07
C LYS A 397 21.95 1.64 -3.10
N THR A 398 21.66 0.92 -4.19
CA THR A 398 22.63 0.72 -5.30
C THR A 398 22.84 2.03 -6.07
N PHE A 399 21.80 2.84 -6.26
CA PHE A 399 21.88 4.15 -6.91
C PHE A 399 22.70 5.17 -6.10
N ALA A 400 22.59 5.14 -4.76
CA ALA A 400 23.38 6.00 -3.88
C ALA A 400 24.85 5.56 -3.71
N VAL A 401 25.12 4.24 -3.67
CA VAL A 401 26.44 3.70 -3.23
C VAL A 401 27.30 3.15 -4.37
N ASP A 402 26.74 2.74 -5.51
CA ASP A 402 27.50 2.26 -6.66
C ASP A 402 27.45 3.28 -7.81
N GLU A 403 28.51 4.08 -7.97
CA GLU A 403 28.70 5.02 -9.09
C GLU A 403 28.62 4.36 -10.47
N LYS A 404 28.76 3.02 -10.55
CA LYS A 404 28.67 2.26 -11.80
C LYS A 404 27.28 1.68 -12.02
N SER A 405 26.32 1.99 -11.15
CA SER A 405 24.92 1.55 -11.27
C SER A 405 24.16 2.22 -12.41
N VAL A 406 24.60 3.41 -12.84
CA VAL A 406 24.09 4.23 -13.96
C VAL A 406 25.26 4.94 -14.66
N SER A 407 25.02 5.57 -15.82
CA SER A 407 25.98 6.54 -16.38
C SER A 407 25.78 7.91 -15.75
N GLY A 408 26.84 8.73 -15.63
CA GLY A 408 26.76 10.06 -15.01
C GLY A 408 25.73 10.99 -15.65
N TYR A 409 25.51 10.91 -16.97
CA TYR A 409 24.45 11.66 -17.64
C TYR A 409 23.05 11.23 -17.15
N ILE A 410 22.82 9.93 -16.99
CA ILE A 410 21.54 9.41 -16.48
C ILE A 410 21.37 9.75 -15.00
N TYR A 411 22.41 9.59 -14.18
CA TYR A 411 22.44 9.99 -12.76
C TYR A 411 21.93 11.42 -12.57
N HIS A 412 22.61 12.39 -13.18
CA HIS A 412 22.26 13.80 -13.10
C HIS A 412 20.87 14.11 -13.69
N LYS A 413 20.46 13.46 -14.80
CA LYS A 413 19.11 13.66 -15.35
C LYS A 413 17.99 13.07 -14.49
N LEU A 414 18.23 12.00 -13.74
CA LEU A 414 17.25 11.47 -12.77
C LEU A 414 17.11 12.39 -11.55
N LEU A 415 18.22 12.96 -11.05
CA LEU A 415 18.20 13.94 -9.95
C LEU A 415 17.69 15.34 -10.35
N GLY A 416 17.22 15.53 -11.58
CA GLY A 416 16.71 16.82 -12.08
C GLY A 416 17.80 17.88 -12.36
N HIS A 417 19.08 17.48 -12.45
CA HIS A 417 20.19 18.40 -12.70
C HIS A 417 20.19 18.91 -14.14
N GLU A 418 20.56 20.18 -14.29
CA GLU A 418 20.73 20.80 -15.61
C GLU A 418 22.05 20.33 -16.22
N LEU A 419 21.96 19.86 -17.48
CA LEU A 419 23.08 19.34 -18.28
C LEU A 419 22.78 19.64 -19.74
N GLU A 420 23.82 19.94 -20.50
CA GLU A 420 23.76 20.07 -21.96
C GLU A 420 23.26 18.76 -22.61
N PRO A 421 22.41 18.81 -23.67
CA PRO A 421 21.89 17.60 -24.31
C PRO A 421 22.96 16.75 -25.00
N GLN A 422 23.32 15.60 -24.40
CA GLN A 422 24.24 14.66 -25.02
C GLN A 422 23.57 13.89 -26.17
N SER A 423 24.29 13.76 -27.29
CA SER A 423 23.89 12.89 -28.42
C SER A 423 24.79 11.66 -28.54
N LEU A 424 24.21 10.53 -28.92
CA LEU A 424 24.92 9.28 -29.17
C LEU A 424 25.33 9.19 -30.65
N LYS A 425 26.60 8.91 -30.90
CA LYS A 425 27.14 8.70 -32.25
C LYS A 425 26.88 7.27 -32.73
N THR A 426 25.71 7.04 -33.31
CA THR A 426 25.26 5.74 -33.83
C THR A 426 25.14 5.75 -35.36
N GLN A 427 25.39 4.61 -36.01
CA GLN A 427 25.10 4.47 -37.45
C GLN A 427 23.61 4.20 -37.64
N MET A 428 22.90 5.11 -38.30
CA MET A 428 21.46 4.99 -38.49
C MET A 428 21.08 3.84 -39.45
N PRO A 429 19.98 3.11 -39.18
CA PRO A 429 19.53 2.03 -40.02
C PRO A 429 18.89 2.57 -41.30
N LYS A 430 18.99 1.82 -42.40
CA LYS A 430 18.37 2.20 -43.70
C LYS A 430 16.83 2.07 -43.69
N ARG A 431 16.26 1.33 -42.74
CA ARG A 431 14.80 1.12 -42.54
C ARG A 431 14.55 1.07 -41.03
N PHE A 432 13.58 1.84 -40.55
CA PHE A 432 13.24 1.88 -39.11
C PHE A 432 12.24 0.79 -38.70
N SER A 433 11.38 0.33 -39.62
CA SER A 433 10.52 -0.84 -39.41
C SER A 433 11.36 -2.11 -39.26
N ALA A 434 11.16 -2.85 -38.16
CA ALA A 434 11.82 -4.12 -37.90
C ALA A 434 11.13 -5.27 -38.69
N PRO A 435 11.84 -6.38 -39.01
CA PRO A 435 11.22 -7.55 -39.62
C PRO A 435 10.14 -8.14 -38.71
N GLY A 436 9.13 -8.79 -39.29
CA GLY A 436 8.04 -9.45 -38.54
C GLY A 436 7.05 -8.52 -37.83
N LEU A 437 7.24 -7.20 -37.90
CA LEU A 437 6.33 -6.20 -37.34
C LEU A 437 5.64 -5.37 -38.44
N PRO A 438 4.51 -4.70 -38.14
CA PRO A 438 3.89 -3.74 -39.04
C PRO A 438 4.84 -2.60 -39.42
N GLU A 439 4.63 -2.01 -40.60
CA GLU A 439 5.35 -0.80 -41.01
C GLU A 439 5.08 0.38 -40.07
N LEU A 440 6.14 1.09 -39.71
CA LEU A 440 6.06 2.24 -38.81
C LEU A 440 5.57 3.47 -39.57
N ASN A 441 4.62 4.20 -38.97
CA ASN A 441 4.20 5.50 -39.48
C ASN A 441 5.24 6.60 -39.21
N HIS A 442 5.01 7.82 -39.71
CA HIS A 442 5.99 8.91 -39.61
C HIS A 442 6.38 9.27 -38.16
N SER A 443 5.42 9.37 -37.22
CA SER A 443 5.73 9.71 -35.83
C SER A 443 6.44 8.57 -35.09
N GLN A 444 6.07 7.32 -35.39
CA GLN A 444 6.78 6.14 -34.89
C GLN A 444 8.22 6.08 -35.40
N MET A 445 8.46 6.24 -36.70
CA MET A 445 9.81 6.31 -37.28
C MET A 445 10.65 7.45 -36.67
N TYR A 446 10.05 8.63 -36.47
CA TYR A 446 10.69 9.75 -35.78
C TYR A 446 11.07 9.40 -34.33
N ALA A 447 10.19 8.71 -33.60
CA ALA A 447 10.48 8.24 -32.25
C ALA A 447 11.65 7.24 -32.23
N VAL A 448 11.64 6.21 -33.10
CA VAL A 448 12.76 5.25 -33.21
C VAL A 448 14.08 5.99 -33.49
N LYS A 449 14.09 6.88 -34.50
CA LYS A 449 15.28 7.68 -34.85
C LYS A 449 15.77 8.53 -33.67
N SER A 450 14.86 9.22 -32.96
CA SER A 450 15.20 10.06 -31.81
C SER A 450 15.82 9.26 -30.67
N VAL A 451 15.27 8.09 -30.33
CA VAL A 451 15.77 7.25 -29.23
C VAL A 451 17.17 6.70 -29.54
N LEU A 452 17.41 6.22 -30.77
CA LEU A 452 18.71 5.67 -31.19
C LEU A 452 19.87 6.69 -31.18
N GLN A 453 19.60 7.98 -30.92
CA GLN A 453 20.58 9.06 -30.88
C GLN A 453 20.69 9.75 -29.51
N LYS A 454 20.03 9.25 -28.45
CA LYS A 454 19.98 9.90 -27.12
C LYS A 454 20.23 8.89 -25.99
N PRO A 455 20.96 9.27 -24.91
CA PRO A 455 21.19 8.39 -23.75
C PRO A 455 19.96 8.18 -22.86
N ILE A 456 18.95 9.05 -22.96
CA ILE A 456 17.65 8.92 -22.31
C ILE A 456 16.57 9.49 -23.23
N SER A 457 15.36 8.93 -23.21
CA SER A 457 14.21 9.43 -23.96
C SER A 457 12.91 8.91 -23.35
N LEU A 458 11.87 9.74 -23.41
CA LEU A 458 10.51 9.38 -23.05
C LEU A 458 9.65 9.33 -24.32
N ILE A 459 8.85 8.28 -24.48
CA ILE A 459 7.85 8.16 -25.55
C ILE A 459 6.48 8.22 -24.92
N GLN A 460 5.71 9.25 -25.26
CA GLN A 460 4.29 9.34 -24.95
C GLN A 460 3.48 8.80 -26.13
N GLY A 461 2.44 8.02 -25.85
CA GLY A 461 1.55 7.48 -26.86
C GLY A 461 0.17 7.13 -26.27
N PRO A 462 -0.91 7.80 -26.70
CA PRO A 462 -2.28 7.43 -26.35
C PRO A 462 -2.62 5.96 -26.67
N PRO A 463 -3.73 5.42 -26.12
CA PRO A 463 -4.23 4.09 -26.49
C PRO A 463 -4.32 3.89 -28.01
N GLY A 464 -4.03 2.67 -28.49
CA GLY A 464 -4.08 2.34 -29.92
C GLY A 464 -2.91 2.85 -30.79
N THR A 465 -2.10 3.81 -30.33
CA THR A 465 -1.04 4.46 -31.16
C THR A 465 0.18 3.59 -31.50
N GLY A 466 0.17 2.30 -31.16
CA GLY A 466 1.24 1.36 -31.50
C GLY A 466 2.52 1.51 -30.68
N LYS A 467 2.44 1.98 -29.42
CA LYS A 467 3.59 2.08 -28.50
C LYS A 467 4.45 0.81 -28.52
N THR A 468 3.86 -0.35 -28.21
CA THR A 468 4.55 -1.64 -28.09
C THR A 468 5.24 -2.09 -29.39
N VAL A 469 4.69 -1.76 -30.57
CA VAL A 469 5.32 -2.03 -31.88
C VAL A 469 6.54 -1.13 -32.10
N THR A 470 6.44 0.13 -31.64
CA THR A 470 7.55 1.10 -31.64
C THR A 470 8.64 0.68 -30.65
N SER A 471 8.27 0.26 -29.43
CA SER A 471 9.15 -0.31 -28.40
C SER A 471 9.91 -1.53 -28.91
N ALA A 472 9.22 -2.50 -29.52
CA ALA A 472 9.84 -3.69 -30.11
C ALA A 472 10.80 -3.35 -31.26
N SER A 473 10.44 -2.37 -32.11
CA SER A 473 11.32 -1.89 -33.19
C SER A 473 12.57 -1.19 -32.64
N ILE A 474 12.44 -0.40 -31.56
CA ILE A 474 13.56 0.24 -30.85
C ILE A 474 14.50 -0.82 -30.27
N VAL A 475 13.95 -1.82 -29.56
CA VAL A 475 14.72 -2.96 -29.01
C VAL A 475 15.47 -3.71 -30.11
N TYR A 476 14.83 -3.95 -31.26
CA TYR A 476 15.48 -4.61 -32.41
C TYR A 476 16.70 -3.85 -32.91
N HIS A 477 16.58 -2.54 -33.15
CA HIS A 477 17.74 -1.75 -33.62
C HIS A 477 18.84 -1.68 -32.57
N LEU A 478 18.50 -1.50 -31.29
CA LEU A 478 19.48 -1.46 -30.19
C LEU A 478 20.23 -2.79 -30.05
N ALA A 479 19.52 -3.93 -30.12
CA ALA A 479 20.11 -5.27 -30.04
C ALA A 479 20.95 -5.66 -31.28
N LYS A 480 20.79 -4.96 -32.42
CA LYS A 480 21.63 -5.17 -33.62
C LYS A 480 22.74 -4.14 -33.80
N MET A 481 22.67 -2.97 -33.14
CA MET A 481 23.68 -1.91 -33.21
C MET A 481 24.72 -1.97 -32.08
N ASN A 482 24.31 -2.36 -30.88
CA ASN A 482 25.14 -2.30 -29.68
C ASN A 482 25.57 -3.72 -29.23
N PRO A 483 26.84 -3.92 -28.82
CA PRO A 483 27.27 -5.18 -28.24
C PRO A 483 26.75 -5.32 -26.79
N GLY A 484 25.97 -6.38 -26.54
CA GLY A 484 25.42 -6.72 -25.22
C GLY A 484 23.92 -7.00 -25.27
N GLN A 485 23.34 -7.50 -24.17
CA GLN A 485 21.90 -7.72 -24.07
C GLN A 485 21.13 -6.40 -23.90
N VAL A 486 19.93 -6.32 -24.48
CA VAL A 486 18.92 -5.32 -24.12
C VAL A 486 18.05 -5.86 -22.99
N LEU A 487 17.87 -5.09 -21.92
CA LEU A 487 16.89 -5.39 -20.88
C LEU A 487 15.55 -4.71 -21.22
N VAL A 488 14.46 -5.46 -21.13
CA VAL A 488 13.11 -4.98 -21.37
C VAL A 488 12.26 -5.22 -20.13
N CYS A 489 11.65 -4.15 -19.63
CA CYS A 489 10.86 -4.15 -18.41
C CYS A 489 9.46 -3.55 -18.65
N ALA A 490 8.50 -3.97 -17.83
CA ALA A 490 7.22 -3.29 -17.62
C ALA A 490 6.69 -3.64 -16.21
N PRO A 491 5.80 -2.83 -15.60
CA PRO A 491 5.32 -3.12 -14.24
C PRO A 491 4.42 -4.36 -14.18
N SER A 492 3.56 -4.59 -15.18
CA SER A 492 2.64 -5.73 -15.21
C SER A 492 3.15 -6.88 -16.09
N ASN A 493 2.91 -8.13 -15.66
CA ASN A 493 3.33 -9.31 -16.44
C ASN A 493 2.72 -9.31 -17.86
N VAL A 494 1.46 -8.89 -18.01
CA VAL A 494 0.77 -8.84 -19.31
C VAL A 494 1.47 -7.91 -20.30
N ALA A 495 1.94 -6.74 -19.84
CA ALA A 495 2.69 -5.81 -20.69
C ALA A 495 4.05 -6.39 -21.11
N VAL A 496 4.76 -7.06 -20.19
CA VAL A 496 6.02 -7.77 -20.50
C VAL A 496 5.76 -8.87 -21.54
N ASP A 497 4.68 -9.64 -21.39
CA ASP A 497 4.38 -10.79 -22.24
C ASP A 497 4.00 -10.35 -23.67
N GLN A 498 3.16 -9.31 -23.79
CA GLN A 498 2.82 -8.68 -25.08
C GLN A 498 4.06 -8.13 -25.80
N LEU A 499 4.93 -7.42 -25.08
CA LEU A 499 6.15 -6.85 -25.66
C LEU A 499 7.16 -7.95 -26.03
N THR A 500 7.25 -9.01 -25.23
CA THR A 500 8.07 -10.21 -25.52
C THR A 500 7.65 -10.88 -26.82
N GLU A 501 6.34 -11.06 -27.05
CA GLU A 501 5.81 -11.62 -28.30
C GLU A 501 6.23 -10.77 -29.52
N LYS A 502 6.09 -9.44 -29.44
CA LYS A 502 6.46 -8.53 -30.54
C LYS A 502 7.97 -8.51 -30.79
N ILE A 503 8.80 -8.58 -29.75
CA ILE A 503 10.26 -8.65 -29.90
C ILE A 503 10.67 -10.00 -30.52
N HIS A 504 10.05 -11.11 -30.10
CA HIS A 504 10.32 -12.43 -30.65
C HIS A 504 9.97 -12.52 -32.16
N ALA A 505 8.87 -11.90 -32.59
CA ALA A 505 8.48 -11.82 -34.00
C ALA A 505 9.56 -11.19 -34.90
N THR A 506 10.50 -10.39 -34.36
CA THR A 506 11.63 -9.82 -35.11
C THR A 506 12.80 -10.80 -35.36
N GLY A 507 12.69 -12.05 -34.88
CA GLY A 507 13.73 -13.08 -35.02
C GLY A 507 14.90 -12.95 -34.05
N LEU A 508 14.71 -12.23 -32.93
CA LEU A 508 15.69 -12.11 -31.85
C LEU A 508 15.64 -13.29 -30.88
N LYS A 509 16.77 -13.57 -30.25
CA LYS A 509 16.86 -14.50 -29.11
C LYS A 509 16.33 -13.82 -27.85
N VAL A 510 15.05 -14.02 -27.56
CA VAL A 510 14.38 -13.44 -26.38
C VAL A 510 14.31 -14.46 -25.25
N VAL A 511 14.58 -14.02 -24.02
CA VAL A 511 14.40 -14.80 -22.80
C VAL A 511 13.45 -14.07 -21.85
N ARG A 512 12.31 -14.68 -21.54
CA ARG A 512 11.35 -14.16 -20.55
C ARG A 512 11.69 -14.69 -19.16
N LEU A 513 12.17 -13.84 -18.28
CA LEU A 513 12.39 -14.17 -16.88
C LEU A 513 11.10 -13.98 -16.08
N THR A 514 10.60 -15.06 -15.48
CA THR A 514 9.46 -15.06 -14.56
C THR A 514 9.91 -15.26 -13.10
N ALA A 515 9.11 -14.77 -12.16
CA ALA A 515 9.27 -15.12 -10.75
C ALA A 515 8.90 -16.59 -10.53
N LYS A 516 9.56 -17.28 -9.59
CA LYS A 516 9.41 -18.74 -9.42
C LYS A 516 7.99 -19.19 -9.09
N SER A 517 7.21 -18.39 -8.37
CA SER A 517 5.79 -18.66 -8.11
C SER A 517 4.89 -18.58 -9.35
N ARG A 518 5.43 -18.15 -10.51
CA ARG A 518 4.76 -18.09 -11.80
C ARG A 518 5.34 -19.06 -12.83
N GLU A 519 6.27 -19.94 -12.44
CA GLU A 519 6.84 -20.99 -13.31
C GLU A 519 5.84 -22.15 -13.57
N ALA A 520 4.69 -22.18 -12.88
CA ALA A 520 3.59 -23.13 -13.10
C ALA A 520 2.39 -22.54 -13.88
N LEU A 521 2.51 -21.32 -14.41
CA LEU A 521 1.45 -20.66 -15.17
C LEU A 521 1.68 -20.82 -16.66
N ASP A 522 0.66 -21.24 -17.40
CA ASP A 522 0.73 -21.26 -18.86
C ASP A 522 0.47 -19.87 -19.48
N SER A 523 1.00 -19.68 -20.69
CA SER A 523 1.06 -18.43 -21.43
C SER A 523 1.34 -18.70 -22.90
N SER A 524 0.84 -17.86 -23.81
CA SER A 524 1.19 -17.98 -25.24
C SER A 524 2.68 -17.86 -25.52
N ILE A 525 3.45 -17.27 -24.59
CA ILE A 525 4.92 -17.16 -24.65
C ILE A 525 5.65 -18.12 -23.69
N SER A 526 4.97 -19.15 -23.16
CA SER A 526 5.54 -20.18 -22.26
C SER A 526 6.91 -20.68 -22.72
N PHE A 527 7.04 -21.00 -24.01
CA PHE A 527 8.28 -21.50 -24.64
C PHE A 527 9.46 -20.51 -24.63
N LEU A 528 9.20 -19.21 -24.49
CA LEU A 528 10.24 -18.17 -24.36
C LEU A 528 10.70 -17.98 -22.91
N THR A 529 10.04 -18.59 -21.93
CA THR A 529 10.40 -18.40 -20.51
C THR A 529 11.70 -19.13 -20.16
N LEU A 530 12.51 -18.54 -19.26
CA LEU A 530 13.80 -19.10 -18.87
C LEU A 530 13.67 -20.54 -18.34
N HIS A 531 12.65 -20.82 -17.54
CA HIS A 531 12.47 -22.15 -16.95
C HIS A 531 12.12 -23.22 -18.02
N GLN A 532 11.31 -22.88 -19.03
CA GLN A 532 11.05 -23.82 -20.15
C GLN A 532 12.24 -23.92 -21.11
N GLN A 533 12.97 -22.83 -21.38
CA GLN A 533 14.21 -22.91 -22.17
C GLN A 533 15.26 -23.80 -21.47
N VAL A 534 15.38 -23.72 -20.14
CA VAL A 534 16.24 -24.63 -19.35
C VAL A 534 15.73 -26.06 -19.39
N ALA A 535 14.42 -26.28 -19.20
CA ALA A 535 13.81 -27.61 -19.22
C ALA A 535 13.93 -28.31 -20.57
N ASN A 536 13.83 -27.56 -21.68
CA ASN A 536 13.96 -28.07 -23.05
C ASN A 536 15.40 -28.09 -23.58
N ASN A 537 16.41 -27.67 -22.79
CA ASN A 537 17.79 -27.60 -23.27
C ASN A 537 18.45 -28.99 -23.28
N THR A 538 18.59 -29.57 -24.48
CA THR A 538 19.15 -30.89 -24.71
C THR A 538 20.68 -30.97 -24.60
N THR A 539 21.42 -29.85 -24.50
CA THR A 539 22.88 -29.90 -24.36
C THR A 539 23.34 -30.44 -23.00
N HIS A 540 22.55 -30.22 -21.94
CA HIS A 540 22.88 -30.65 -20.58
C HIS A 540 22.28 -32.02 -20.26
N VAL A 541 22.87 -33.08 -20.80
CA VAL A 541 22.34 -34.46 -20.70
C VAL A 541 22.19 -34.96 -19.24
N GLU A 542 23.07 -34.58 -18.31
CA GLU A 542 22.88 -34.92 -16.88
C GLU A 542 21.71 -34.15 -16.26
N LEU A 543 21.50 -32.88 -16.65
CA LEU A 543 20.36 -32.09 -16.19
C LEU A 543 19.04 -32.70 -16.68
N GLN A 544 18.98 -33.12 -17.94
CA GLN A 544 17.79 -33.77 -18.50
C GLN A 544 17.41 -35.05 -17.75
N LYS A 545 18.39 -35.89 -17.41
CA LYS A 545 18.17 -37.08 -16.56
C LYS A 545 17.62 -36.72 -15.18
N LEU A 546 18.11 -35.63 -14.57
CA LEU A 546 17.64 -35.16 -13.26
C LEU A 546 16.25 -34.51 -13.33
N ILE A 547 15.90 -33.84 -14.43
CA ILE A 547 14.54 -33.34 -14.70
C ILE A 547 13.57 -34.53 -14.83
N GLN A 548 13.91 -35.52 -15.67
CA GLN A 548 13.09 -36.72 -15.86
C GLN A 548 12.88 -37.45 -14.53
N LEU A 549 13.96 -37.76 -13.80
CA LEU A 549 13.90 -38.45 -12.52
C LEU A 549 13.03 -37.71 -11.50
N LYS A 550 13.12 -36.37 -11.46
CA LYS A 550 12.29 -35.54 -10.57
C LYS A 550 10.81 -35.50 -10.98
N ASN A 551 10.52 -35.56 -12.28
CA ASN A 551 9.14 -35.63 -12.77
C ASN A 551 8.51 -37.01 -12.52
N GLU A 552 9.32 -38.09 -12.58
CA GLU A 552 8.88 -39.46 -12.33
C GLU A 552 8.72 -39.79 -10.84
N GLN A 553 9.58 -39.23 -9.97
CA GLN A 553 9.62 -39.52 -8.53
C GLN A 553 9.06 -38.40 -7.64
N GLY A 554 8.73 -37.23 -8.20
CA GLY A 554 8.31 -36.01 -7.48
C GLY A 554 9.46 -35.28 -6.76
N GLU A 555 10.39 -36.03 -6.16
CA GLU A 555 11.55 -35.52 -5.42
C GLU A 555 12.89 -36.05 -5.99
N LEU A 556 14.01 -35.63 -5.37
CA LEU A 556 15.36 -36.08 -5.70
C LEU A 556 16.15 -36.34 -4.41
N SER A 557 17.16 -37.23 -4.48
CA SER A 557 18.08 -37.44 -3.36
C SER A 557 18.77 -36.13 -2.96
N SER A 558 19.22 -36.00 -1.70
CA SER A 558 19.88 -34.78 -1.24
C SER A 558 21.17 -34.43 -1.99
N ASN A 559 21.79 -35.40 -2.67
CA ASN A 559 22.96 -35.18 -3.53
C ASN A 559 22.52 -34.76 -4.95
N ASP A 560 21.49 -35.41 -5.50
CA ASP A 560 20.99 -35.13 -6.84
C ASP A 560 20.26 -33.79 -6.90
N GLU A 561 19.54 -33.40 -5.85
CA GLU A 561 18.94 -32.07 -5.71
C GLU A 561 20.00 -30.95 -5.62
N ARG A 562 21.21 -31.24 -5.09
CA ARG A 562 22.37 -30.32 -5.11
C ARG A 562 22.97 -30.21 -6.51
N LYS A 563 23.15 -31.34 -7.21
CA LYS A 563 23.59 -31.37 -8.63
C LYS A 563 22.61 -30.61 -9.52
N TYR A 564 21.33 -30.95 -9.44
CA TYR A 564 20.22 -30.33 -10.16
C TYR A 564 20.24 -28.81 -9.98
N LYS A 565 20.27 -28.30 -8.74
CA LYS A 565 20.38 -26.85 -8.46
C LYS A 565 21.64 -26.19 -9.01
N THR A 566 22.72 -26.95 -9.24
CA THR A 566 23.97 -26.44 -9.82
C THR A 566 23.89 -26.39 -11.34
N LEU A 567 23.43 -27.47 -11.97
CA LEU A 567 23.25 -27.56 -13.42
C LEU A 567 22.15 -26.62 -13.94
N ILE A 568 21.03 -26.47 -13.22
CA ILE A 568 20.00 -25.45 -13.50
C ILE A 568 20.65 -24.07 -13.55
N ARG A 569 21.43 -23.66 -12.54
CA ARG A 569 22.07 -22.33 -12.49
C ARG A 569 23.10 -22.13 -13.61
N GLN A 570 23.77 -23.19 -14.04
CA GLN A 570 24.68 -23.13 -15.19
C GLN A 570 23.90 -22.92 -16.49
N CYS A 571 22.86 -23.73 -16.73
CA CYS A 571 21.99 -23.61 -17.89
C CYS A 571 21.26 -22.24 -17.95
N GLU A 572 20.74 -21.76 -16.81
CA GLU A 572 20.16 -20.41 -16.66
C GLU A 572 21.18 -19.33 -17.07
N LYS A 573 22.43 -19.42 -16.61
CA LYS A 573 23.50 -18.47 -16.95
C LYS A 573 23.88 -18.52 -18.43
N GLU A 574 23.94 -19.70 -19.03
CA GLU A 574 24.26 -19.89 -20.45
C GLU A 574 23.16 -19.33 -21.36
N ILE A 575 21.89 -19.61 -21.06
CA ILE A 575 20.73 -19.09 -21.82
C ILE A 575 20.63 -17.56 -21.69
N LEU A 576 20.71 -17.01 -20.47
CA LEU A 576 20.70 -15.56 -20.26
C LEU A 576 21.92 -14.89 -20.93
N GLY A 577 23.09 -15.53 -20.89
CA GLY A 577 24.31 -15.04 -21.54
C GLY A 577 24.25 -15.02 -23.07
N ALA A 578 23.47 -15.93 -23.69
CA ALA A 578 23.34 -16.07 -25.14
C ALA A 578 22.11 -15.36 -25.75
N ALA A 579 21.32 -14.66 -24.93
CA ALA A 579 20.17 -13.88 -25.37
C ALA A 579 20.56 -12.58 -26.07
N ASP A 580 19.76 -12.15 -27.05
CA ASP A 580 19.79 -10.78 -27.59
C ASP A 580 19.04 -9.83 -26.63
N VAL A 581 17.92 -10.32 -26.06
CA VAL A 581 16.99 -9.53 -25.23
C VAL A 581 16.52 -10.35 -24.03
N ILE A 582 16.50 -9.73 -22.85
CA ILE A 582 15.92 -10.30 -21.62
C ILE A 582 14.69 -9.48 -21.23
N CYS A 583 13.53 -10.14 -21.15
CA CYS A 583 12.25 -9.53 -20.78
C CYS A 583 11.85 -9.95 -19.35
N CYS A 584 11.52 -9.00 -18.48
CA CYS A 584 11.07 -9.27 -17.11
C CYS A 584 10.12 -8.16 -16.62
N THR A 585 9.47 -8.33 -15.46
CA THR A 585 8.83 -7.18 -14.79
C THR A 585 9.91 -6.28 -14.16
N CYS A 586 9.61 -5.02 -13.83
CA CYS A 586 10.61 -4.14 -13.20
C CYS A 586 11.17 -4.75 -11.89
N VAL A 587 10.28 -5.21 -11.00
CA VAL A 587 10.64 -6.01 -9.82
C VAL A 587 11.42 -7.27 -10.19
N GLY A 588 11.07 -7.90 -11.32
CA GLY A 588 11.78 -9.05 -11.89
C GLY A 588 13.23 -8.77 -12.29
N ALA A 589 13.60 -7.53 -12.60
CA ALA A 589 14.98 -7.16 -12.92
C ALA A 589 15.92 -7.31 -11.71
N GLY A 590 15.39 -7.17 -10.49
CA GLY A 590 16.08 -7.46 -9.23
C GLY A 590 16.20 -8.95 -8.88
N ASP A 591 15.93 -9.88 -9.79
CA ASP A 591 16.10 -11.32 -9.55
C ASP A 591 17.59 -11.69 -9.44
N PRO A 592 18.01 -12.49 -8.43
CA PRO A 592 19.40 -12.91 -8.25
C PRO A 592 20.06 -13.55 -9.48
N ARG A 593 19.28 -14.12 -10.41
CA ARG A 593 19.77 -14.69 -11.68
C ARG A 593 20.35 -13.63 -12.62
N LEU A 594 19.85 -12.39 -12.55
CA LEU A 594 20.36 -11.24 -13.33
C LEU A 594 21.48 -10.47 -12.63
N SER A 595 21.72 -10.72 -11.34
CA SER A 595 22.62 -9.91 -10.47
C SER A 595 24.06 -9.71 -10.97
N LYS A 596 24.54 -10.57 -11.87
CA LYS A 596 25.89 -10.54 -12.47
C LYS A 596 25.94 -10.03 -13.92
N LEU A 597 24.78 -9.76 -14.53
CA LEU A 597 24.69 -9.15 -15.86
C LEU A 597 24.75 -7.62 -15.77
N LYS A 598 25.04 -6.97 -16.89
CA LYS A 598 25.13 -5.52 -17.01
C LYS A 598 24.46 -5.07 -18.28
N PHE A 599 23.49 -4.16 -18.17
CA PHE A 599 22.66 -3.74 -19.28
C PHE A 599 22.96 -2.28 -19.64
N LYS A 600 23.78 -2.08 -20.69
CA LYS A 600 24.03 -0.75 -21.27
C LYS A 600 22.77 -0.14 -21.91
N THR A 601 21.79 -0.97 -22.26
CA THR A 601 20.52 -0.58 -22.86
C THR A 601 19.36 -1.18 -22.06
N VAL A 602 18.43 -0.32 -21.63
CA VAL A 602 17.19 -0.72 -20.95
C VAL A 602 16.02 0.01 -21.60
N LEU A 603 14.90 -0.69 -21.83
CA LEU A 603 13.61 -0.09 -22.18
C LEU A 603 12.57 -0.48 -21.12
N ILE A 604 11.80 0.50 -20.66
CA ILE A 604 10.67 0.29 -19.74
C ILE A 604 9.39 0.73 -20.44
N ASP A 605 8.51 -0.21 -20.79
CA ASP A 605 7.19 0.09 -21.35
C ASP A 605 6.13 0.20 -20.23
N GLU A 606 5.05 0.95 -20.47
CA GLU A 606 4.04 1.32 -19.46
C GLU A 606 4.64 1.89 -18.15
N ALA A 607 5.79 2.58 -18.25
CA ALA A 607 6.54 3.15 -17.13
C ALA A 607 5.79 4.23 -16.30
N THR A 608 4.63 4.68 -16.78
CA THR A 608 3.69 5.54 -16.04
C THR A 608 2.92 4.78 -14.96
N GLN A 609 2.78 3.45 -15.06
CA GLN A 609 2.05 2.62 -14.10
C GLN A 609 2.90 2.14 -12.91
N ALA A 610 4.17 2.58 -12.81
CA ALA A 610 5.09 2.23 -11.74
C ALA A 610 5.36 3.42 -10.80
N ALA A 611 5.57 3.16 -9.52
CA ALA A 611 6.24 4.08 -8.61
C ALA A 611 7.72 4.25 -9.01
N GLU A 612 8.34 5.39 -8.69
CA GLU A 612 9.70 5.70 -9.15
C GLU A 612 10.80 4.76 -8.64
N PRO A 613 10.82 4.33 -7.36
CA PRO A 613 11.75 3.29 -6.91
C PRO A 613 11.61 1.97 -7.69
N GLY A 614 10.39 1.63 -8.12
CA GLY A 614 10.11 0.48 -8.99
C GLY A 614 10.60 0.64 -10.43
N LYS A 615 10.94 1.86 -10.88
CA LYS A 615 11.61 2.13 -12.17
C LYS A 615 13.12 2.07 -12.07
N ALA A 616 13.69 2.12 -10.87
CA ALA A 616 15.12 1.99 -10.58
C ALA A 616 15.57 0.54 -10.32
N GLU A 617 14.63 -0.40 -10.11
CA GLU A 617 14.93 -1.84 -9.95
C GLU A 617 15.67 -2.49 -11.14
N PRO A 618 15.45 -2.10 -12.41
CA PRO A 618 16.37 -2.39 -13.49
C PRO A 618 17.74 -1.79 -13.17
N ARG A 619 18.71 -2.64 -12.84
CA ARG A 619 20.13 -2.26 -12.72
C ARG A 619 20.63 -1.69 -14.05
N LEU A 620 20.45 -0.38 -14.20
CA LEU A 620 20.75 0.48 -15.35
C LEU A 620 22.25 0.66 -15.59
N VAL A 621 23.03 -0.42 -15.45
CA VAL A 621 24.50 -0.48 -15.40
C VAL A 621 25.11 -0.18 -16.78
N ALA A 622 24.93 1.07 -17.19
CA ALA A 622 25.55 1.74 -18.31
C ALA A 622 26.98 2.14 -17.91
N SER A 623 27.79 1.15 -17.56
CA SER A 623 29.24 1.32 -17.52
C SER A 623 29.71 1.79 -18.90
N GLN A 624 30.47 2.89 -18.91
CA GLN A 624 31.05 3.61 -20.05
C GLN A 624 31.20 2.76 -21.32
#